data_AF-A0A936MFK8-F1
#
_entry.id   AF-A0A936MFK8-F1
#
_cell.length_a   1.000
_cell.length_b   1.000
_cell.length_c   1.000
_cell.angle_alpha   90.00
_cell.angle_beta   90.00
_cell.angle_gamma   90.00
#
_symmetry.space_group_name_H-M   'P 1'
#
loop_
_entity.id
_entity.type
_entity.pdbx_description
1 polymer ?
#
loop_
_entity_poly.entity_id
_entity_poly.type
_entity_poly.pdbx_seq_one_letter_code
_entity_poly.pdbx_strand_id
1 'polypeptide(L)'
;MKHLFSVSGIVFVLSIDKIQLCNAVKGFYGSEHINANEYLRRFIDLEFVIPSPNTSSFCKYLYELYKYDEFFVSIERKKYPRLNSDKDDFLQYSISIFDKNKLTLRQQEKIYLHARVVLNLLPDNNYLFPELFILLISIRFFNFNLFMRIKNTQLSIQELMTETRSYFLSDSKDNNINHQSYTAALLYHLYNNSYAKDHYGSKLYEDRSDNQAPHLLYSLDLSTEEANDFLLKSLQHLSSSEYRRMKLDYLLDIIDLTENLTMK
;
A
#
# COMPACT_ATOMS: atom_id res chain seq x y z
N MET A 1 21.05 19.17 -31.72
CA MET A 1 22.25 18.45 -31.23
C MET A 1 22.90 17.66 -32.37
N LYS A 2 23.70 18.27 -33.25
CA LYS A 2 24.43 17.52 -34.31
C LYS A 2 25.94 17.74 -34.23
N HIS A 3 26.34 18.94 -33.85
CA HIS A 3 27.74 19.36 -33.71
C HIS A 3 28.43 18.89 -32.41
N LEU A 4 27.68 18.27 -31.50
CA LEU A 4 28.18 17.82 -30.19
C LEU A 4 28.68 16.38 -30.22
N PHE A 5 28.12 15.52 -31.09
CA PHE A 5 28.46 14.09 -31.16
C PHE A 5 29.82 13.79 -31.82
N SER A 6 30.46 14.78 -32.42
CA SER A 6 31.73 14.65 -33.15
C SER A 6 32.92 15.28 -32.41
N VAL A 7 32.73 15.77 -31.19
CA VAL A 7 33.82 16.38 -30.41
C VAL A 7 34.63 15.29 -29.72
N SER A 8 35.94 15.26 -29.99
CA SER A 8 36.85 14.29 -29.38
C SER A 8 36.89 14.45 -27.85
N GLY A 9 36.88 13.33 -27.13
CA GLY A 9 36.93 13.30 -25.66
C GLY A 9 35.59 13.47 -24.94
N ILE A 10 34.47 13.62 -25.66
CA ILE A 10 33.13 13.70 -25.06
C ILE A 10 32.43 12.34 -25.15
N VAL A 11 31.91 11.85 -24.02
CA VAL A 11 31.08 10.65 -23.94
C VAL A 11 29.62 11.06 -23.69
N PHE A 12 28.70 10.58 -24.52
CA PHE A 12 27.26 10.78 -24.33
C PHE A 12 26.63 9.58 -23.64
N VAL A 13 25.96 9.82 -22.51
CA VAL A 13 25.16 8.81 -21.82
C VAL A 13 23.69 9.09 -22.11
N LEU A 14 23.01 8.14 -22.75
CA LEU A 14 21.62 8.27 -23.17
C LEU A 14 20.73 7.36 -22.33
N SER A 15 19.77 7.93 -21.60
CA SER A 15 18.69 7.19 -20.94
C SER A 15 17.46 7.21 -21.84
N ILE A 16 17.19 6.12 -22.55
CA ILE A 16 16.15 6.02 -23.57
C ILE A 16 15.24 4.80 -23.37
N ASP A 17 13.95 4.95 -23.70
CA ASP A 17 13.11 3.81 -24.00
C ASP A 17 13.36 3.40 -25.46
N LYS A 18 14.15 2.33 -25.64
CA LYS A 18 14.57 1.86 -26.96
C LYS A 18 13.39 1.45 -27.85
N ILE A 19 12.34 0.87 -27.28
CA ILE A 19 11.17 0.42 -28.06
C ILE A 19 10.44 1.64 -28.61
N GLN A 20 10.20 2.64 -27.77
CA GLN A 20 9.53 3.86 -28.21
C GLN A 20 10.39 4.66 -29.20
N LEU A 21 11.71 4.69 -29.02
CA LEU A 21 12.60 5.32 -29.98
C LEU A 21 12.58 4.60 -31.33
N CYS A 22 12.56 3.26 -31.34
CA CYS A 22 12.40 2.48 -32.56
C CYS A 22 11.06 2.79 -33.26
N ASN A 23 9.97 2.89 -32.52
CA ASN A 23 8.66 3.26 -33.07
C ASN A 23 8.66 4.67 -33.65
N ALA A 24 9.33 5.62 -32.99
CA ALA A 24 9.48 6.98 -33.49
C ALA A 24 10.29 7.02 -34.80
N VAL A 25 11.36 6.23 -34.91
CA VAL A 25 12.15 6.10 -36.14
C VAL A 25 11.29 5.52 -37.27
N LYS A 26 10.53 4.45 -37.01
CA LYS A 26 9.61 3.86 -37.99
C LYS A 26 8.58 4.86 -38.48
N GLY A 27 7.94 5.60 -37.57
CA GLY A 27 6.95 6.62 -37.89
C GLY A 27 7.54 7.78 -38.68
N PHE A 28 8.74 8.24 -38.34
CA PHE A 28 9.41 9.32 -39.07
C PHE A 28 9.74 8.94 -40.52
N TYR A 29 10.20 7.71 -40.74
CA TYR A 29 10.54 7.21 -42.08
C TYR A 29 9.34 6.62 -42.83
N GLY A 30 8.14 6.60 -42.24
CA GLY A 30 6.91 6.15 -42.88
C GLY A 30 6.92 4.69 -43.34
N SER A 31 7.77 3.85 -42.76
CA SER A 31 7.94 2.45 -43.16
C SER A 31 8.06 1.55 -41.94
N GLU A 32 7.05 0.72 -41.71
CA GLU A 32 7.09 -0.32 -40.67
C GLU A 32 8.20 -1.36 -40.94
N HIS A 33 8.68 -1.44 -42.18
CA HIS A 33 9.72 -2.37 -42.60
C HIS A 33 11.14 -1.87 -42.31
N ILE A 34 11.33 -0.61 -41.89
CA ILE A 34 12.66 -0.14 -41.49
C ILE A 34 13.10 -0.91 -40.23
N ASN A 35 14.30 -1.50 -40.28
CA ASN A 35 14.91 -2.10 -39.11
C ASN A 35 15.47 -0.99 -38.22
N ALA A 36 14.59 -0.37 -37.42
CA ALA A 36 14.93 0.74 -36.54
C ALA A 36 16.01 0.37 -35.52
N ASN A 37 16.08 -0.89 -35.06
CA ASN A 37 17.14 -1.35 -34.15
C ASN A 37 18.52 -1.25 -34.81
N GLU A 38 18.67 -1.74 -36.05
CA GLU A 38 19.94 -1.62 -36.79
C GLU A 38 20.26 -0.17 -37.16
N TYR A 39 19.23 0.66 -37.41
CA TYR A 39 19.43 2.09 -37.63
C TYR A 39 20.03 2.77 -36.40
N LEU A 40 19.55 2.47 -35.19
CA LEU A 40 20.04 3.07 -33.94
C LEU A 40 21.48 2.69 -33.60
N ARG A 41 21.95 1.51 -34.02
CA ARG A 41 23.36 1.08 -33.85
C ARG A 41 24.37 1.98 -34.54
N ARG A 42 23.93 2.85 -35.46
CA ARG A 42 24.79 3.86 -36.09
C ARG A 42 25.11 5.04 -35.15
N PHE A 43 24.37 5.17 -34.06
CA PHE A 43 24.45 6.31 -33.14
C PHE A 43 24.75 5.90 -31.69
N ILE A 44 24.53 4.62 -31.34
CA ILE A 44 24.72 4.08 -30.00
C ILE A 44 25.76 2.97 -30.06
N ASP A 45 26.96 3.26 -29.57
CA ASP A 45 28.08 2.31 -29.59
C ASP A 45 27.91 1.20 -28.54
N LEU A 46 27.42 1.57 -27.35
CA LEU A 46 27.27 0.66 -26.22
C LEU A 46 25.85 0.76 -25.64
N GLU A 47 25.23 -0.40 -25.43
CA GLU A 47 23.94 -0.52 -24.77
C GLU A 47 24.12 -1.15 -23.39
N PHE A 48 23.62 -0.48 -22.36
CA PHE A 48 23.62 -0.98 -20.99
C PHE A 48 22.18 -1.09 -20.49
N VAL A 49 21.84 -2.24 -19.89
CA VAL A 49 20.59 -2.44 -19.17
C VAL A 49 20.90 -2.36 -17.67
N ILE A 50 20.29 -1.40 -16.99
CA ILE A 50 20.43 -1.27 -15.55
C ILE A 50 19.57 -2.37 -14.89
N PRO A 51 20.13 -3.19 -13.98
CA PRO A 51 19.34 -4.20 -13.28
C PRO A 51 18.29 -3.53 -12.40
N SER A 52 17.06 -4.05 -12.44
CA SER A 52 16.00 -3.58 -11.55
C SER A 52 16.30 -3.99 -10.11
N PRO A 53 16.20 -3.08 -9.12
CA PRO A 53 16.28 -3.46 -7.72
C PRO A 53 15.13 -4.41 -7.35
N ASN A 54 15.36 -5.27 -6.35
CA ASN A 54 14.25 -5.97 -5.71
C ASN A 54 13.40 -5.00 -4.87
N THR A 55 12.14 -5.36 -4.63
CA THR A 55 11.17 -4.54 -3.89
C THR A 55 11.67 -4.12 -2.52
N SER A 56 12.28 -5.04 -1.75
CA SER A 56 12.82 -4.73 -0.42
C SER A 56 13.87 -3.61 -0.45
N SER A 57 14.81 -3.68 -1.39
CA SER A 57 15.87 -2.68 -1.54
C SER A 57 15.30 -1.34 -1.99
N PHE A 58 14.32 -1.36 -2.90
CA PHE A 58 13.69 -0.15 -3.39
C PHE A 58 12.79 0.52 -2.33
N CYS A 59 12.05 -0.25 -1.54
CA CYS A 59 11.26 0.27 -0.42
C CYS A 59 12.15 0.97 0.61
N LYS A 60 13.29 0.36 0.99
CA LYS A 60 14.28 0.98 1.89
C LYS A 60 14.84 2.27 1.31
N TYR A 61 15.20 2.27 0.03
CA TYR A 61 15.66 3.47 -0.67
C TYR A 61 14.59 4.59 -0.65
N LEU A 62 13.34 4.28 -0.97
CA LEU A 62 12.24 5.27 -0.95
C LEU A 62 11.96 5.78 0.46
N TYR A 63 12.06 4.90 1.47
CA TYR A 63 11.89 5.25 2.88
C TYR A 63 12.92 6.32 3.30
N GLU A 64 14.19 6.11 2.94
CA GLU A 64 15.27 7.06 3.20
C GLU A 64 15.12 8.34 2.36
N LEU A 65 14.86 8.20 1.06
CA LEU A 65 14.71 9.32 0.12
C LEU A 65 13.63 10.31 0.57
N TYR A 66 12.48 9.79 1.02
CA TYR A 66 11.36 10.60 1.49
C TYR A 66 11.41 10.89 2.99
N LYS A 67 12.50 10.51 3.69
CA LYS A 67 12.76 10.84 5.09
C LYS A 67 11.61 10.45 6.04
N TYR A 68 11.12 9.23 5.91
CA TYR A 68 10.02 8.73 6.75
C TYR A 68 10.33 8.72 8.26
N ASP A 69 11.61 8.67 8.62
CA ASP A 69 12.07 8.79 10.01
C ASP A 69 11.67 10.12 10.66
N GLU A 70 11.44 11.19 9.87
CA GLU A 70 10.93 12.47 10.39
C GLU A 70 9.55 12.31 11.06
N PHE A 71 8.75 11.31 10.66
CA PHE A 71 7.49 10.97 11.31
C PHE A 71 7.65 9.79 12.27
N PHE A 72 8.02 8.61 11.75
CA PHE A 72 7.99 7.35 12.51
C PHE A 72 8.99 7.32 13.67
N VAL A 73 10.09 8.07 13.58
CA VAL A 73 11.19 8.08 14.55
C VAL A 73 11.33 9.45 15.22
N SER A 74 10.29 10.29 15.11
CA SER A 74 10.22 11.61 15.73
C SER A 74 10.34 11.54 17.26
N ILE A 75 10.85 12.62 17.87
CA ILE A 75 11.02 12.71 19.32
C ILE A 75 9.68 12.54 20.05
N GLU A 76 8.60 13.10 19.49
CA GLU A 76 7.26 13.01 20.08
C GLU A 76 6.72 11.58 20.05
N ARG A 77 6.90 10.83 18.95
CA ARG A 77 6.43 9.43 18.87
C ARG A 77 7.23 8.49 19.75
N LYS A 78 8.54 8.71 19.90
CA LYS A 78 9.41 7.93 20.79
C LYS A 78 9.01 7.98 22.26
N LYS A 79 8.20 8.97 22.68
CA LYS A 79 7.64 9.02 24.05
C LYS A 79 6.64 7.89 24.31
N TYR A 80 6.12 7.24 23.27
CA TYR A 80 5.10 6.20 23.36
C TYR A 80 5.66 4.85 22.88
N PRO A 81 6.07 3.95 23.81
CA PRO A 81 6.69 2.67 23.44
C PRO A 81 5.87 1.81 22.46
N ARG A 82 4.54 1.93 22.49
CA ARG A 82 3.64 1.23 21.56
C ARG A 82 3.81 1.60 20.09
N LEU A 83 4.42 2.76 19.79
CA LEU A 83 4.64 3.25 18.43
C LEU A 83 6.03 2.88 17.88
N ASN A 84 6.86 2.22 18.68
CA ASN A 84 8.23 1.91 18.30
C ASN A 84 8.32 0.89 17.15
N SER A 85 7.31 0.03 16.99
CA SER A 85 7.24 -0.92 15.87
C SER A 85 6.73 -0.29 14.57
N ASP A 86 6.15 0.92 14.61
CA ASP A 86 5.43 1.48 13.46
C ASP A 86 6.28 1.56 12.18
N LYS A 87 7.58 1.86 12.34
CA LYS A 87 8.55 1.88 11.25
C LYS A 87 8.70 0.51 10.60
N ASP A 88 8.92 -0.51 11.42
CA ASP A 88 9.17 -1.87 10.95
C ASP A 88 7.90 -2.48 10.37
N ASP A 89 6.75 -2.26 11.02
CA ASP A 89 5.42 -2.69 10.55
C ASP A 89 5.09 -2.07 9.19
N PHE A 90 5.30 -0.75 9.04
CA PHE A 90 5.11 -0.06 7.75
C PHE A 90 6.00 -0.65 6.65
N LEU A 91 7.30 -0.80 6.93
CA LEU A 91 8.28 -1.23 5.93
C LEU A 91 8.05 -2.69 5.53
N GLN A 92 7.91 -3.60 6.48
CA GLN A 92 7.71 -5.03 6.20
C GLN A 92 6.40 -5.27 5.45
N TYR A 93 5.31 -4.63 5.88
CA TYR A 93 4.03 -4.78 5.22
C TYR A 93 4.04 -4.19 3.81
N SER A 94 4.69 -3.04 3.62
CA SER A 94 4.84 -2.44 2.28
C SER A 94 5.61 -3.37 1.32
N ILE A 95 6.66 -4.04 1.78
CA ILE A 95 7.42 -4.99 0.97
C ILE A 95 6.53 -6.19 0.60
N SER A 96 5.82 -6.76 1.58
CA SER A 96 4.93 -7.90 1.37
C SER A 96 3.82 -7.59 0.36
N ILE A 97 3.10 -6.47 0.52
CA ILE A 97 2.00 -6.11 -0.39
C ILE A 97 2.52 -5.75 -1.79
N PHE A 98 3.70 -5.15 -1.91
CA PHE A 98 4.26 -4.77 -3.20
C PHE A 98 4.79 -5.98 -3.98
N ASP A 99 5.46 -6.92 -3.31
CA ASP A 99 5.93 -8.16 -3.92
C ASP A 99 4.78 -9.06 -4.35
N LYS A 100 3.79 -9.24 -3.47
CA LYS A 100 2.59 -10.04 -3.74
C LYS A 100 1.83 -9.52 -4.97
N ASN A 101 1.65 -8.21 -5.07
CA ASN A 101 0.95 -7.59 -6.20
C ASN A 101 1.86 -7.31 -7.41
N LYS A 102 3.15 -7.70 -7.35
CA LYS A 102 4.16 -7.51 -8.41
C LYS A 102 4.20 -6.06 -8.92
N LEU A 103 4.22 -5.11 -7.99
CA LEU A 103 4.17 -3.69 -8.35
C LEU A 103 5.43 -3.22 -9.06
N THR A 104 5.24 -2.40 -10.09
CA THR A 104 6.36 -1.70 -10.76
C THR A 104 6.99 -0.69 -9.81
N LEU A 105 8.29 -0.40 -9.98
CA LEU A 105 9.00 0.62 -9.20
C LEU A 105 8.26 1.97 -9.21
N ARG A 106 7.67 2.34 -10.35
CA ARG A 106 6.91 3.59 -10.47
C ARG A 106 5.64 3.59 -9.61
N GLN A 107 4.96 2.45 -9.47
CA GLN A 107 3.79 2.33 -8.59
C GLN A 107 4.21 2.38 -7.12
N GLN A 108 5.27 1.67 -6.74
CA GLN A 108 5.83 1.70 -5.38
C GLN A 108 6.20 3.14 -4.97
N GLU A 109 6.91 3.86 -5.85
CA GLU A 109 7.28 5.27 -5.66
C GLU A 109 6.06 6.17 -5.45
N LYS A 110 5.01 6.04 -6.28
CA LYS A 110 3.78 6.83 -6.14
C LYS A 110 3.07 6.58 -4.81
N ILE A 111 2.98 5.32 -4.38
CA ILE A 111 2.36 4.95 -3.11
C ILE A 111 3.16 5.54 -1.94
N TYR A 112 4.48 5.43 -1.96
CA TYR A 112 5.34 6.01 -0.93
C TYR A 112 5.26 7.54 -0.91
N LEU A 113 5.31 8.19 -2.08
CA LEU A 113 5.15 9.65 -2.15
C LEU A 113 3.81 10.09 -1.56
N HIS A 114 2.72 9.40 -1.91
CA HIS A 114 1.39 9.69 -1.36
C HIS A 114 1.33 9.47 0.15
N ALA A 115 1.87 8.36 0.64
CA ALA A 115 1.98 8.09 2.06
C ALA A 115 2.77 9.19 2.78
N ARG A 116 3.91 9.64 2.23
CA ARG A 116 4.70 10.71 2.85
C ARG A 116 3.93 12.02 2.92
N VAL A 117 3.19 12.38 1.86
CA VAL A 117 2.32 13.56 1.84
C VAL A 117 1.30 13.46 2.97
N VAL A 118 0.60 12.32 3.09
CA VAL A 118 -0.38 12.11 4.16
C VAL A 118 0.25 12.22 5.54
N LEU A 119 1.42 11.60 5.76
CA LEU A 119 2.13 11.68 7.05
C LEU A 119 2.51 13.12 7.43
N ASN A 120 2.81 13.99 6.46
CA ASN A 120 3.08 15.41 6.73
C ASN A 120 1.84 16.20 7.17
N LEU A 121 0.64 15.70 6.88
CA LEU A 121 -0.60 16.33 7.32
C LEU A 121 -0.95 15.94 8.77
N LEU A 122 -0.41 14.82 9.26
CA LEU A 122 -0.71 14.33 10.60
C LEU A 122 0.06 15.12 11.68
N PRO A 123 -0.55 15.34 12.86
CA PRO A 123 0.20 15.61 14.09
C PRO A 123 1.17 14.48 14.40
N ASP A 124 2.35 14.80 14.94
CA ASP A 124 3.37 13.79 15.26
C ASP A 124 2.84 12.77 16.28
N ASN A 125 1.97 13.19 17.19
CA ASN A 125 1.34 12.32 18.19
C ASN A 125 0.10 11.57 17.70
N ASN A 126 -0.29 11.72 16.42
CA ASN A 126 -1.48 11.05 15.93
C ASN A 126 -1.25 9.54 15.86
N TYR A 127 -2.24 8.78 16.31
CA TYR A 127 -2.20 7.33 16.29
C TYR A 127 -2.45 6.84 14.86
N LEU A 128 -1.54 6.01 14.33
CA LEU A 128 -1.59 5.49 12.97
C LEU A 128 -1.48 3.97 13.05
N PHE A 129 -2.27 3.24 12.28
CA PHE A 129 -2.06 1.80 12.05
C PHE A 129 -1.25 1.64 10.76
N PRO A 130 0.07 1.38 10.81
CA PRO A 130 0.93 1.53 9.62
C PRO A 130 0.59 0.55 8.49
N GLU A 131 0.27 -0.70 8.85
CA GLU A 131 -0.14 -1.74 7.89
C GLU A 131 -1.46 -1.39 7.20
N LEU A 132 -2.49 -1.02 7.99
CA LEU A 132 -3.77 -0.59 7.46
C LEU A 132 -3.63 0.68 6.61
N PHE A 133 -2.79 1.61 7.03
CA PHE A 133 -2.53 2.87 6.34
C PHE A 133 -1.97 2.63 4.93
N ILE A 134 -0.91 1.84 4.80
CA ILE A 134 -0.31 1.54 3.49
C ILE A 134 -1.22 0.65 2.64
N LEU A 135 -2.01 -0.22 3.25
CA LEU A 135 -3.05 -1.01 2.58
C LEU A 135 -4.11 -0.10 1.94
N LEU A 136 -4.67 0.85 2.69
CA LEU A 136 -5.70 1.76 2.18
C LEU A 136 -5.18 2.66 1.05
N ILE A 137 -3.94 3.13 1.15
CA ILE A 137 -3.30 3.87 0.04
C ILE A 137 -3.14 2.94 -1.18
N SER A 138 -2.73 1.70 -0.97
CA SER A 138 -2.62 0.72 -2.05
C SER A 138 -3.98 0.49 -2.72
N ILE A 139 -5.05 0.26 -1.94
CA ILE A 139 -6.43 0.14 -2.45
C ILE A 139 -6.83 1.38 -3.23
N ARG A 140 -6.53 2.59 -2.74
CA ARG A 140 -6.78 3.85 -3.46
C ARG A 140 -6.14 3.86 -4.85
N PHE A 141 -4.89 3.43 -4.98
CA PHE A 141 -4.17 3.46 -6.25
C PHE A 141 -4.59 2.34 -7.23
N PHE A 142 -4.92 1.15 -6.71
CA PHE A 142 -5.22 -0.02 -7.55
C PHE A 142 -6.71 -0.23 -7.83
N ASN A 143 -7.55 0.13 -6.86
CA ASN A 143 -9.00 -0.01 -6.94
C ASN A 143 -9.66 1.21 -6.30
N PHE A 144 -9.57 2.34 -7.00
CA PHE A 144 -10.17 3.60 -6.57
C PHE A 144 -11.68 3.48 -6.32
N ASN A 145 -12.39 2.64 -7.09
CA ASN A 145 -13.82 2.41 -6.87
C ASN A 145 -14.08 1.74 -5.50
N LEU A 146 -13.34 0.70 -5.16
CA LEU A 146 -13.41 0.06 -3.84
C LEU A 146 -13.07 1.06 -2.73
N PHE A 147 -11.99 1.84 -2.90
CA PHE A 147 -11.63 2.88 -1.93
C PHE A 147 -12.78 3.87 -1.68
N MET A 148 -13.42 4.37 -2.74
CA MET A 148 -14.55 5.29 -2.61
C MET A 148 -15.77 4.64 -1.96
N ARG A 149 -16.04 3.36 -2.25
CA ARG A 149 -17.13 2.61 -1.60
C ARG A 149 -16.86 2.38 -0.11
N ILE A 150 -15.61 2.12 0.27
CA ILE A 150 -15.17 2.07 1.67
C ILE A 150 -15.35 3.43 2.34
N LYS A 151 -14.83 4.51 1.73
CA LYS A 151 -14.93 5.88 2.26
C LYS A 151 -16.36 6.34 2.47
N ASN A 152 -17.24 6.03 1.52
CA ASN A 152 -18.64 6.44 1.60
C ASN A 152 -19.53 5.46 2.37
N THR A 153 -18.97 4.45 3.03
CA THR A 153 -19.69 3.42 3.79
C THR A 153 -20.77 2.69 2.97
N GLN A 154 -20.47 2.39 1.71
CA GLN A 154 -21.42 1.81 0.73
C GLN A 154 -21.38 0.28 0.66
N LEU A 155 -20.56 -0.37 1.50
CA LEU A 155 -20.41 -1.81 1.55
C LEU A 155 -21.09 -2.38 2.81
N SER A 156 -21.77 -3.50 2.68
CA SER A 156 -21.99 -4.38 3.83
C SER A 156 -20.65 -4.96 4.32
N ILE A 157 -20.63 -5.45 5.56
CA ILE A 157 -19.44 -6.12 6.11
C ILE A 157 -19.03 -7.33 5.26
N GLN A 158 -20.00 -8.11 4.77
CA GLN A 158 -19.72 -9.27 3.91
C GLN A 158 -19.11 -8.85 2.57
N GLU A 159 -19.60 -7.78 1.95
CA GLU A 159 -19.05 -7.26 0.69
C GLU A 159 -17.63 -6.72 0.91
N LEU A 160 -17.41 -5.95 1.97
CA LEU A 160 -16.07 -5.45 2.34
C LEU A 160 -15.10 -6.63 2.46
N MET A 161 -15.45 -7.59 3.30
CA MET A 161 -14.71 -8.82 3.54
C MET A 161 -14.36 -9.56 2.24
N THR A 162 -15.34 -9.70 1.35
CA THR A 162 -15.17 -10.41 0.07
C THR A 162 -14.25 -9.64 -0.88
N GLU A 163 -14.44 -8.32 -1.01
CA GLU A 163 -13.67 -7.49 -1.94
C GLU A 163 -12.24 -7.21 -1.46
N THR A 164 -11.99 -7.23 -0.14
CA THR A 164 -10.65 -7.01 0.42
C THR A 164 -9.86 -8.31 0.62
N ARG A 165 -10.51 -9.47 0.45
CA ARG A 165 -9.91 -10.79 0.69
C ARG A 165 -8.58 -10.99 -0.04
N SER A 166 -8.52 -10.62 -1.33
CA SER A 166 -7.30 -10.79 -2.16
C SER A 166 -6.09 -10.01 -1.64
N TYR A 167 -6.30 -8.91 -0.90
CA TYR A 167 -5.21 -8.15 -0.29
C TYR A 167 -4.58 -8.88 0.90
N PHE A 168 -5.35 -9.70 1.61
CA PHE A 168 -4.88 -10.44 2.79
C PHE A 168 -4.42 -11.87 2.49
N LEU A 169 -4.97 -12.56 1.48
CA LEU A 169 -4.59 -13.95 1.20
C LEU A 169 -3.18 -14.11 0.61
N SER A 170 -2.24 -14.72 1.33
CA SER A 170 -1.00 -15.26 0.74
C SER A 170 -1.02 -16.79 0.76
N ASP A 171 -0.47 -17.41 -0.29
CA ASP A 171 -0.29 -18.86 -0.36
C ASP A 171 0.70 -19.35 0.72
N SER A 172 0.14 -19.75 1.86
CA SER A 172 0.56 -20.81 2.81
C SER A 172 2.02 -20.99 3.26
N LYS A 173 2.92 -19.99 3.19
CA LYS A 173 4.27 -20.09 3.80
C LYS A 173 4.81 -18.81 4.46
N ASP A 174 3.95 -17.85 4.78
CA ASP A 174 4.40 -16.54 5.26
C ASP A 174 4.31 -16.43 6.79
N ASN A 175 5.38 -15.99 7.45
CA ASN A 175 5.39 -15.65 8.88
C ASN A 175 4.44 -14.47 9.23
N ASN A 176 3.76 -13.91 8.22
CA ASN A 176 2.94 -12.71 8.28
C ASN A 176 1.43 -12.97 8.41
N ILE A 177 0.99 -14.22 8.56
CA ILE A 177 -0.46 -14.54 8.69
C ILE A 177 -1.09 -13.76 9.84
N ASN A 178 -0.40 -13.65 10.98
CA ASN A 178 -0.89 -12.89 12.15
C ASN A 178 -1.05 -11.40 11.84
N HIS A 179 -0.07 -10.79 11.18
CA HIS A 179 -0.10 -9.37 10.79
C HIS A 179 -1.24 -9.09 9.80
N GLN A 180 -1.38 -9.95 8.78
CA GLN A 180 -2.47 -9.85 7.80
C GLN A 180 -3.85 -10.02 8.44
N SER A 181 -4.03 -11.02 9.30
CA SER A 181 -5.29 -11.24 10.02
C SER A 181 -5.60 -10.09 10.97
N TYR A 182 -4.59 -9.52 11.66
CA TYR A 182 -4.78 -8.34 12.50
C TYR A 182 -5.18 -7.11 11.69
N THR A 183 -4.51 -6.84 10.57
CA THR A 183 -4.83 -5.72 9.68
C THR A 183 -6.22 -5.87 9.04
N ALA A 184 -6.64 -7.09 8.71
CA ALA A 184 -8.01 -7.39 8.30
C ALA A 184 -9.01 -7.11 9.43
N ALA A 185 -8.73 -7.57 10.66
CA ALA A 185 -9.58 -7.30 11.83
C ALA A 185 -9.73 -5.80 12.07
N LEU A 186 -8.64 -5.04 11.99
CA LEU A 186 -8.65 -3.59 12.09
C LEU A 186 -9.57 -2.96 11.05
N LEU A 187 -9.39 -3.30 9.77
CA LEU A 187 -10.22 -2.77 8.69
C LEU A 187 -11.71 -3.03 8.94
N TYR A 188 -12.08 -4.27 9.27
CA TYR A 188 -13.48 -4.66 9.49
C TYR A 188 -14.07 -3.98 10.73
N HIS A 189 -13.31 -3.93 11.83
CA HIS A 189 -13.76 -3.30 13.08
C HIS A 189 -13.95 -1.78 12.92
N LEU A 190 -12.96 -1.09 12.36
CA LEU A 190 -12.99 0.36 12.14
C LEU A 190 -14.10 0.75 11.14
N TYR A 191 -14.26 -0.01 10.06
CA TYR A 191 -15.32 0.22 9.08
C TYR A 191 -16.72 -0.01 9.67
N ASN A 192 -16.90 -1.07 10.45
CA ASN A 192 -18.18 -1.36 11.11
C ASN A 192 -18.59 -0.24 12.08
N ASN A 193 -17.62 0.39 12.75
CA ASN A 193 -17.86 1.55 13.59
C ASN A 193 -18.22 2.82 12.80
N SER A 194 -17.70 2.99 11.58
CA SER A 194 -18.10 4.08 10.67
C SER A 194 -19.54 3.88 10.16
N TYR A 195 -19.92 2.63 9.88
CA TYR A 195 -21.25 2.27 9.38
C TYR A 195 -22.36 2.56 10.40
N ALA A 196 -22.08 2.42 11.69
CA ALA A 196 -23.06 2.55 12.75
C ALA A 196 -23.16 4.01 13.23
N LYS A 197 -24.14 4.75 12.70
CA LYS A 197 -24.25 6.19 12.97
C LYS A 197 -24.55 6.54 14.44
N ASP A 198 -25.14 5.66 15.25
CA ASP A 198 -25.48 5.98 16.65
C ASP A 198 -25.51 4.80 17.66
N HIS A 199 -25.21 3.56 17.25
CA HIS A 199 -25.22 2.36 18.12
C HIS A 199 -24.01 1.48 17.82
N TYR A 200 -23.64 0.55 18.71
CA TYR A 200 -22.61 -0.46 18.42
C TYR A 200 -22.86 -1.06 17.02
N GLY A 201 -21.87 -1.05 16.13
CA GLY A 201 -22.01 -1.62 14.80
C GLY A 201 -22.46 -3.07 14.83
N SER A 202 -22.84 -3.61 13.67
CA SER A 202 -23.29 -4.99 13.54
C SER A 202 -22.33 -5.94 14.26
N LYS A 203 -22.85 -6.93 14.99
CA LYS A 203 -21.99 -7.93 15.63
C LYS A 203 -21.14 -8.59 14.52
N LEU A 204 -19.83 -8.57 14.69
CA LEU A 204 -18.89 -9.22 13.75
C LEU A 204 -18.68 -10.70 14.11
N TYR A 205 -18.94 -11.05 15.36
CA TYR A 205 -18.81 -12.39 15.92
C TYR A 205 -19.86 -12.59 17.01
N GLU A 206 -20.16 -13.85 17.33
CA GLU A 206 -20.95 -14.22 18.51
C GLU A 206 -20.07 -14.83 19.58
N ASP A 207 -20.17 -14.26 20.79
CA ASP A 207 -19.63 -14.87 22.00
C ASP A 207 -20.59 -15.95 22.51
N ARG A 208 -20.02 -17.13 22.77
CA ARG A 208 -20.59 -18.30 23.48
C ARG A 208 -22.09 -18.22 23.81
N SER A 209 -22.88 -19.04 23.10
CA SER A 209 -24.13 -19.61 23.61
C SER A 209 -23.92 -21.12 23.79
N ASP A 210 -24.57 -21.71 24.81
CA ASP A 210 -24.43 -23.09 25.31
C ASP A 210 -23.71 -24.09 24.35
N ASN A 211 -22.52 -24.54 24.74
CA ASN A 211 -21.70 -25.59 24.11
C ASN A 211 -21.13 -25.34 22.69
N GLN A 212 -21.16 -24.12 22.14
CA GLN A 212 -20.52 -23.82 20.84
C GLN A 212 -19.33 -22.84 20.94
N ALA A 213 -18.31 -23.08 20.11
CA ALA A 213 -17.14 -22.20 20.00
C ALA A 213 -17.55 -20.84 19.39
N PRO A 214 -16.89 -19.73 19.78
CA PRO A 214 -17.13 -18.44 19.15
C PRO A 214 -16.84 -18.52 17.65
N HIS A 215 -17.67 -17.88 16.83
CA HIS A 215 -17.57 -17.94 15.38
C HIS A 215 -17.85 -16.57 14.76
N LEU A 216 -17.29 -16.36 13.57
CA LEU A 216 -17.58 -15.19 12.75
C LEU A 216 -19.01 -15.28 12.24
N LEU A 217 -19.75 -14.17 12.30
CA LEU A 217 -21.11 -14.09 11.77
C LEU A 217 -21.16 -14.00 10.23
N TYR A 218 -20.00 -13.81 9.62
CA TYR A 218 -19.82 -13.59 8.20
C TYR A 218 -18.96 -14.72 7.64
N SER A 219 -19.32 -15.23 6.45
CA SER A 219 -18.55 -16.28 5.79
C SER A 219 -17.25 -15.69 5.28
N LEU A 220 -16.18 -15.85 6.04
CA LEU A 220 -14.84 -15.50 5.62
C LEU A 220 -14.00 -16.78 5.59
N ASP A 221 -13.72 -17.27 4.39
CA ASP A 221 -12.64 -18.24 4.19
C ASP A 221 -11.33 -17.44 4.07
N LEU A 222 -10.74 -16.97 5.18
CA LEU A 222 -9.28 -16.75 5.10
C LEU A 222 -8.64 -18.10 4.79
N SER A 223 -7.54 -18.09 4.04
CA SER A 223 -6.94 -19.26 3.39
C SER A 223 -6.74 -20.50 4.29
N THR A 224 -6.72 -20.32 5.62
CA THR A 224 -6.59 -21.37 6.63
C THR A 224 -7.54 -21.14 7.81
N GLU A 225 -7.94 -22.23 8.48
CA GLU A 225 -8.69 -22.17 9.76
C GLU A 225 -7.93 -21.36 10.82
N GLU A 226 -6.61 -21.43 10.83
CA GLU A 226 -5.73 -20.67 11.74
C GLU A 226 -5.85 -19.15 11.53
N ALA A 227 -5.89 -18.69 10.27
CA ALA A 227 -6.05 -17.27 9.97
C ALA A 227 -7.40 -16.73 10.43
N ASN A 228 -8.46 -17.55 10.31
CA ASN A 228 -9.80 -17.24 10.80
C ASN A 228 -9.87 -17.17 12.32
N ASP A 229 -9.22 -18.09 13.05
CA ASP A 229 -9.13 -18.05 14.51
C ASP A 229 -8.36 -16.81 14.98
N PHE A 230 -7.26 -16.47 14.31
CA PHE A 230 -6.50 -15.26 14.65
C PHE A 230 -7.29 -13.98 14.36
N LEU A 231 -8.04 -13.93 13.25
CA LEU A 231 -8.94 -12.83 12.96
C LEU A 231 -9.98 -12.66 14.07
N LEU A 232 -10.62 -13.75 14.50
CA LEU A 232 -11.62 -13.74 15.56
C LEU A 232 -11.05 -13.22 16.88
N LYS A 233 -9.89 -13.73 17.31
CA LYS A 233 -9.18 -13.27 18.51
C LYS A 233 -8.83 -11.79 18.41
N SER A 234 -8.39 -11.34 17.23
CA SER A 234 -8.07 -9.94 16.97
C SER A 234 -9.30 -9.04 17.07
N LEU A 235 -10.44 -9.47 16.53
CA LEU A 235 -11.71 -8.73 16.65
C LEU A 235 -12.19 -8.63 18.11
N GLN A 236 -12.06 -9.70 18.90
CA GLN A 236 -12.37 -9.69 20.33
C GLN A 236 -11.44 -8.76 21.13
N HIS A 237 -10.16 -8.72 20.77
CA HIS A 237 -9.21 -7.79 21.38
C HIS A 237 -9.58 -6.33 21.04
N LEU A 238 -9.83 -6.03 19.77
CA LEU A 238 -10.20 -4.68 19.32
C LEU A 238 -11.50 -4.18 19.97
N SER A 239 -12.51 -5.05 20.12
CA SER A 239 -13.78 -4.71 20.76
C SER A 239 -13.66 -4.43 22.27
N SER A 240 -12.61 -4.95 22.94
CA SER A 240 -12.35 -4.77 24.37
C SER A 240 -11.24 -3.74 24.66
N SER A 241 -10.52 -3.28 23.64
CA SER A 241 -9.41 -2.32 23.72
C SER A 241 -9.86 -0.85 23.71
N GLU A 242 -8.90 0.07 23.82
CA GLU A 242 -9.09 1.51 23.62
C GLU A 242 -9.60 1.87 22.21
N TYR A 243 -9.44 0.99 21.21
CA TYR A 243 -9.89 1.21 19.83
C TYR A 243 -11.36 0.83 19.60
N ARG A 244 -12.10 0.43 20.64
CA ARG A 244 -13.49 -0.04 20.55
C ARG A 244 -14.40 0.90 19.77
N ARG A 245 -14.23 2.22 19.90
CA ARG A 245 -15.06 3.25 19.26
C ARG A 245 -14.40 3.97 18.09
N MET A 246 -13.17 3.56 17.72
CA MET A 246 -12.44 4.21 16.65
C MET A 246 -13.14 3.93 15.31
N LYS A 247 -13.30 4.96 14.49
CA LYS A 247 -13.89 4.89 13.15
C LYS A 247 -12.79 4.90 12.09
N LEU A 248 -13.11 4.47 10.88
CA LEU A 248 -12.14 4.48 9.77
C LEU A 248 -11.97 5.86 9.13
N ASP A 249 -12.95 6.76 9.33
CA ASP A 249 -13.09 8.03 8.61
C ASP A 249 -11.83 8.92 8.74
N TYR A 250 -11.22 8.96 9.93
CA TYR A 250 -10.02 9.78 10.18
C TYR A 250 -8.82 9.39 9.32
N LEU A 251 -8.74 8.15 8.80
CA LEU A 251 -7.69 7.77 7.85
C LEU A 251 -8.11 8.06 6.41
N LEU A 252 -9.38 7.82 6.08
CA LEU A 252 -9.85 7.88 4.69
C LEU A 252 -9.88 9.30 4.15
N ASP A 253 -10.27 10.29 4.96
CA ASP A 253 -10.32 11.69 4.53
C ASP A 253 -8.93 12.27 4.29
N ILE A 254 -7.97 11.86 5.11
CA ILE A 254 -6.57 12.29 5.00
C ILE A 254 -5.90 11.58 3.82
N ILE A 255 -6.13 10.27 3.66
CA ILE A 255 -5.63 9.51 2.51
C ILE A 255 -6.20 10.06 1.19
N ASP A 256 -7.46 10.48 1.16
CA ASP A 256 -8.05 11.09 -0.04
C ASP A 256 -7.58 12.54 -0.26
N LEU A 257 -6.84 13.13 0.68
CA LEU A 257 -6.41 14.52 0.67
C LEU A 257 -7.58 15.51 0.57
N THR A 258 -8.74 15.13 1.10
CA THR A 258 -9.97 15.95 1.09
C THR A 258 -10.20 16.68 2.41
N GLU A 259 -9.45 16.33 3.46
CA GLU A 259 -9.52 17.06 4.72
C GLU A 259 -9.05 18.50 4.50
N ASN A 260 -9.86 19.47 4.94
CA ASN A 260 -9.47 20.88 4.88
C ASN A 260 -8.24 21.07 5.78
N LEU A 261 -7.11 21.40 5.15
CA LEU A 261 -5.89 21.80 5.80
C LEU A 261 -6.16 23.07 6.61
N THR A 262 -6.69 22.91 7.82
CA THR A 262 -6.54 23.93 8.85
C THR A 262 -5.07 23.91 9.19
N MET A 263 -4.31 24.81 8.54
CA MET A 263 -2.88 24.96 8.75
C MET A 263 -2.61 25.01 10.26
N LYS A 264 -1.72 24.13 10.73
CA LYS A 264 -1.15 24.17 12.08
C LYS A 264 -0.55 25.55 12.37
#